data_AF-A0A3D1TEG4-F1
#
_entry.id   AF-A0A3D1TEG4-F1
#
_cell.length_a   1.000
_cell.length_b   1.000
_cell.length_c   1.000
_cell.angle_alpha   90.00
_cell.angle_beta   90.00
_cell.angle_gamma   90.00
#
_symmetry.space_group_name_H-M   'P 1'
#
loop_
_entity.id
_entity.type
_entity.pdbx_description
1 polymer ?
#
loop_
_entity_poly.entity_id
_entity_poly.type
_entity_poly.pdbx_seq_one_letter_code
_entity_poly.pdbx_strand_id
1 'polypeptide(L)'
;MAINLAGIGVAFKHHWEKVLLLIVLLGLIVSGGILYWNITQWEEDQWGIPQRAAEAGADPVDIALFETFTAQLENPELQRLGDYDLFIGPKAILDLKTKRLIPKNVRREGDDDADGMPNDWEIEMGLNYQDPRDAFLDPDQDGFSNLEEYLAGTDPFNSEDRPPPAAKLRLYQTRYRNFQLLFQSYMPSPQGDGLLFQINFGGRTEFHKLGDQVGDYRITDFQERSTMRTDPTTGQEVEAKNPVLIVQKGTETIELPYQQRIPQQDPRAQLMVLIPPRPRLMPKLYAIGESFTFGDRTYKVIDIQELEVRLQDVEANQEFTIPQYTSQDLRSLQGPGAVNQAQPNTGGATMGRTR
;
A
#
# COMPACT_ATOMS: atom_id res chain seq x y z
N MET A 1 -3.42 -40.46 -73.48
CA MET A 1 -3.38 -39.12 -72.87
C MET A 1 -2.45 -39.17 -71.67
N ALA A 2 -1.16 -38.87 -71.87
CA ALA A 2 -0.18 -38.78 -70.79
C ALA A 2 -0.03 -37.30 -70.44
N ILE A 3 -0.46 -36.91 -69.24
CA ILE A 3 -0.32 -35.54 -68.75
C ILE A 3 1.17 -35.29 -68.52
N ASN A 4 1.71 -34.30 -69.22
CA ASN A 4 3.12 -33.96 -69.22
C ASN A 4 3.49 -33.30 -67.89
N LEU A 5 4.13 -34.07 -67.00
CA LEU A 5 4.53 -33.69 -65.64
C LEU A 5 5.79 -32.79 -65.59
N ALA A 6 6.40 -32.46 -66.72
CA ALA A 6 7.67 -31.73 -66.77
C ALA A 6 7.57 -30.22 -66.43
N GLY A 7 6.37 -29.63 -66.47
CA GLY A 7 6.16 -28.21 -66.14
C GLY A 7 6.00 -27.90 -64.64
N ILE A 8 5.77 -28.92 -63.80
CA ILE A 8 5.43 -28.72 -62.38
C ILE A 8 6.70 -28.57 -61.52
N GLY A 9 7.83 -29.12 -61.96
CA GLY A 9 9.09 -29.08 -61.20
C GLY A 9 9.81 -27.73 -61.19
N VAL A 10 9.64 -26.89 -62.21
CA VAL A 10 10.37 -25.60 -62.33
C VAL A 10 9.66 -24.46 -61.58
N ALA A 11 8.33 -24.48 -61.50
CA ALA A 11 7.57 -23.50 -60.70
C ALA A 11 7.75 -23.70 -59.18
N PHE A 12 8.11 -24.91 -58.74
CA PHE A 12 8.27 -25.26 -57.33
C PHE A 12 9.53 -24.66 -56.69
N LYS A 13 10.58 -24.37 -57.48
CA LYS A 13 11.87 -23.89 -56.97
C LYS A 13 11.91 -22.39 -56.67
N HIS A 14 10.92 -21.61 -57.13
CA HIS A 14 10.92 -20.14 -57.00
C HIS A 14 9.94 -19.60 -55.94
N HIS A 15 9.08 -20.44 -55.37
CA HIS A 15 8.05 -20.00 -54.42
C HIS A 15 7.93 -20.88 -53.16
N TRP A 16 8.98 -21.64 -52.82
CA TRP A 16 8.99 -22.50 -51.62
C TRP A 16 8.68 -21.75 -50.33
N GLU A 17 9.14 -20.50 -50.20
CA GLU A 17 8.82 -19.64 -49.04
C GLU A 17 7.31 -19.35 -48.93
N LYS A 18 6.61 -19.15 -50.06
CA LYS A 18 5.15 -18.94 -50.08
C LYS A 18 4.40 -20.23 -49.74
N VAL A 19 4.92 -21.37 -50.15
CA VAL A 19 4.37 -22.69 -49.78
C VAL A 19 4.55 -22.93 -48.28
N LEU A 20 5.70 -22.56 -47.71
CA LEU A 20 5.98 -22.70 -46.29
C LEU A 20 5.11 -21.75 -45.44
N LEU A 21 4.92 -20.50 -45.89
CA LEU A 21 3.97 -19.56 -45.27
C LEU A 21 2.53 -20.06 -45.32
N LEU A 22 2.10 -20.66 -46.44
CA LEU A 22 0.77 -21.26 -46.55
C LEU A 22 0.60 -22.43 -45.59
N ILE A 23 1.63 -23.27 -45.41
CA ILE A 23 1.58 -24.39 -44.46
C ILE A 23 1.49 -23.88 -43.01
N VAL A 24 2.27 -22.85 -42.66
CA VAL A 24 2.22 -22.24 -41.32
C VAL A 24 0.87 -21.57 -41.05
N LEU A 25 0.33 -20.84 -42.03
CA LEU A 25 -0.98 -20.20 -41.95
C LEU A 25 -2.08 -21.25 -41.74
N LEU A 26 -2.01 -22.37 -42.46
CA LEU A 26 -2.97 -23.47 -42.34
C LEU A 26 -2.87 -24.14 -40.97
N GLY A 27 -1.65 -24.30 -40.44
CA GLY A 27 -1.43 -24.78 -39.07
C GLY A 27 -2.02 -23.86 -37.99
N LEU A 28 -1.89 -22.54 -38.15
CA LEU A 28 -2.50 -21.56 -37.23
C LEU A 28 -4.03 -21.59 -37.27
N ILE A 29 -4.63 -21.73 -38.45
CA ILE A 29 -6.09 -21.84 -38.60
C ILE A 29 -6.61 -23.12 -37.94
N VAL A 30 -5.92 -24.25 -38.14
CA VAL A 30 -6.28 -25.53 -37.49
C VAL A 30 -6.14 -25.42 -35.97
N SER A 31 -5.06 -24.82 -35.47
CA SER A 31 -4.87 -24.59 -34.04
C SER A 31 -5.97 -23.69 -33.44
N GLY A 32 -6.37 -22.63 -34.15
CA GLY A 32 -7.48 -21.76 -33.75
C GLY A 32 -8.82 -22.49 -33.72
N GLY A 33 -9.08 -23.37 -34.70
CA GLY A 33 -10.27 -24.22 -34.75
C GLY A 33 -10.34 -25.23 -33.60
N ILE A 34 -9.21 -25.84 -33.22
CA ILE A 34 -9.12 -26.75 -32.07
C ILE A 34 -9.39 -25.99 -30.76
N LEU A 35 -8.84 -24.79 -30.62
CA LEU A 35 -9.06 -23.92 -29.46
C LEU A 35 -10.54 -23.53 -29.35
N TYR A 36 -11.16 -23.11 -30.46
CA TYR A 36 -12.58 -22.80 -30.51
C TYR A 36 -13.47 -24.01 -30.21
N TRP A 37 -13.12 -25.19 -30.75
CA TRP A 37 -13.83 -26.43 -30.44
C TRP A 37 -13.71 -26.80 -28.96
N ASN A 38 -12.53 -26.67 -28.34
CA ASN A 38 -12.34 -26.91 -26.92
C ASN A 38 -13.11 -25.90 -26.05
N ILE A 39 -13.16 -24.63 -26.44
CA ILE A 39 -13.93 -23.60 -25.71
C ILE A 39 -15.43 -23.87 -25.82
N THR A 40 -15.92 -24.34 -26.98
CA THR A 40 -17.35 -24.58 -27.20
C THR A 40 -17.84 -25.93 -26.69
N GLN A 41 -16.95 -26.92 -26.55
CA GLN A 41 -17.24 -28.20 -25.88
C GLN A 41 -16.97 -28.13 -24.37
N TRP A 42 -16.53 -26.98 -23.85
CA TRP A 42 -16.37 -26.79 -22.41
C TRP A 42 -17.74 -26.66 -21.77
N GLU A 43 -18.36 -27.80 -21.46
CA GLU A 43 -19.54 -27.87 -20.59
C GLU A 43 -19.13 -27.45 -19.17
N GLU A 44 -19.92 -26.55 -18.58
CA GLU A 44 -19.81 -25.99 -17.23
C GLU A 44 -19.82 -27.04 -16.09
N ASP A 45 -20.01 -28.32 -16.41
CA ASP A 45 -20.32 -29.40 -15.48
C ASP A 45 -19.10 -30.07 -14.81
N GLN A 46 -17.89 -29.50 -14.92
CA GLN A 46 -16.72 -30.03 -14.17
C GLN A 46 -16.67 -29.59 -12.69
N TRP A 47 -17.65 -28.83 -12.21
CA TRP A 47 -17.93 -28.77 -10.78
C TRP A 47 -18.84 -29.92 -10.41
N GLY A 48 -18.25 -31.00 -9.90
CA GLY A 48 -18.99 -32.14 -9.36
C GLY A 48 -19.91 -31.72 -8.22
N ILE A 49 -21.14 -31.32 -8.54
CA ILE A 49 -22.26 -31.32 -7.61
C ILE A 49 -22.78 -32.77 -7.65
N PRO A 50 -22.61 -33.58 -6.58
CA PRO A 50 -23.20 -34.90 -6.57
C PRO A 50 -24.72 -34.76 -6.72
N GLN A 51 -25.27 -35.44 -7.73
CA GLN A 51 -26.68 -35.49 -8.11
C GLN A 51 -27.60 -36.15 -7.06
N ARG A 52 -27.25 -36.09 -5.77
CA ARG A 52 -27.97 -36.70 -4.64
C ARG A 52 -28.98 -35.76 -3.98
N ALA A 53 -29.07 -34.51 -4.39
CA ALA A 53 -30.02 -33.55 -3.80
C ALA A 53 -31.44 -33.65 -4.38
N ALA A 54 -31.64 -34.35 -5.49
CA ALA A 54 -32.95 -34.39 -6.17
C ALA A 54 -34.00 -35.32 -5.51
N GLU A 55 -33.65 -36.09 -4.46
CA GLU A 55 -34.59 -37.02 -3.81
C GLU A 55 -35.19 -36.50 -2.49
N ALA A 56 -34.72 -35.37 -1.96
CA ALA A 56 -35.34 -34.75 -0.79
C ALA A 56 -36.27 -33.65 -1.27
N GLY A 57 -37.59 -33.88 -1.19
CA GLY A 57 -38.66 -32.93 -1.56
C GLY A 57 -38.62 -31.64 -0.74
N ALA A 58 -37.60 -30.82 -0.96
CA ALA A 58 -37.47 -29.46 -0.47
C ALA A 58 -38.29 -28.55 -1.37
N ASP A 59 -38.98 -27.59 -0.74
CA ASP A 59 -39.80 -26.60 -1.44
C ASP A 59 -38.99 -25.92 -2.56
N PRO A 60 -39.62 -25.64 -3.73
CA PRO A 60 -38.91 -25.04 -4.84
C PRO A 60 -38.30 -23.71 -4.40
N VAL A 61 -36.99 -23.59 -4.61
CA VAL A 61 -36.21 -22.38 -4.33
C VAL A 61 -36.89 -21.20 -5.01
N ASP A 62 -37.20 -20.15 -4.24
CA ASP A 62 -37.78 -18.93 -4.78
C ASP A 62 -36.76 -18.25 -5.70
N ILE A 63 -36.94 -18.47 -7.00
CA ILE A 63 -36.01 -18.03 -8.06
C ILE A 63 -35.92 -16.50 -8.09
N ALA A 64 -36.96 -15.79 -7.68
CA ALA A 64 -36.94 -14.32 -7.61
C ALA A 64 -36.01 -13.82 -6.49
N LEU A 65 -35.94 -14.55 -5.37
CA LEU A 65 -34.95 -14.30 -4.33
C LEU A 65 -33.54 -14.62 -4.84
N PHE A 66 -33.40 -15.68 -5.64
CA PHE A 66 -32.10 -16.05 -6.20
C PHE A 66 -31.60 -15.00 -7.19
N GLU A 67 -32.41 -14.54 -8.15
CA GLU A 67 -32.02 -13.51 -9.13
C GLU A 67 -31.66 -12.17 -8.47
N THR A 68 -32.34 -11.79 -7.39
CA THR A 68 -31.98 -10.60 -6.61
C THR A 68 -30.65 -10.76 -5.88
N PHE A 69 -30.32 -11.97 -5.40
CA PHE A 69 -29.00 -12.30 -4.87
C PHE A 69 -27.91 -12.34 -5.96
N THR A 70 -28.19 -12.89 -7.15
CA THR A 70 -27.22 -12.96 -8.26
C THR A 70 -26.86 -11.57 -8.78
N ALA A 71 -27.85 -10.66 -8.88
CA ALA A 71 -27.60 -9.26 -9.25
C ALA A 71 -26.78 -8.50 -8.20
N GLN A 72 -26.84 -8.89 -6.92
CA GLN A 72 -25.99 -8.34 -5.85
C GLN A 72 -24.60 -8.98 -5.80
N LEU A 73 -24.45 -10.22 -6.30
CA LEU A 73 -23.18 -10.94 -6.43
C LEU A 73 -22.29 -10.43 -7.57
N GLU A 74 -22.87 -9.83 -8.62
CA GLU A 74 -22.10 -9.23 -9.72
C GLU A 74 -21.32 -7.98 -9.31
N ASN A 75 -21.61 -7.37 -8.14
CA ASN A 75 -20.82 -6.25 -7.60
C ASN A 75 -20.79 -6.25 -6.05
N PRO A 76 -19.91 -7.05 -5.42
CA PRO A 76 -19.93 -7.26 -3.98
C PRO A 76 -19.21 -6.13 -3.21
N GLU A 77 -19.93 -5.41 -2.35
CA GLU A 77 -19.28 -4.58 -1.32
C GLU A 77 -18.79 -5.46 -0.16
N LEU A 78 -17.54 -5.89 -0.23
CA LEU A 78 -16.87 -6.59 0.86
C LEU A 78 -16.41 -5.59 1.93
N GLN A 79 -17.00 -5.62 3.12
CA GLN A 79 -16.44 -4.97 4.30
C GLN A 79 -15.92 -6.05 5.27
N ARG A 80 -14.62 -6.01 5.57
CA ARG A 80 -13.99 -6.88 6.57
C ARG A 80 -14.31 -6.39 7.99
N LEU A 81 -14.70 -7.32 8.87
CA LEU A 81 -14.87 -7.10 10.30
C LEU A 81 -14.16 -8.26 11.03
N GLY A 82 -12.90 -8.05 11.45
CA GLY A 82 -12.06 -9.09 12.07
C GLY A 82 -11.69 -10.24 11.12
N ASP A 83 -11.37 -11.42 11.68
CA ASP A 83 -10.95 -12.67 10.99
C ASP A 83 -12.04 -13.30 10.08
N TYR A 84 -13.10 -12.57 9.74
CA TYR A 84 -14.23 -13.07 8.98
C TYR A 84 -14.39 -12.32 7.64
N ASP A 85 -14.45 -13.08 6.54
CA ASP A 85 -14.90 -12.58 5.25
C ASP A 85 -16.44 -12.57 5.25
N LEU A 86 -17.05 -11.37 5.30
CA LEU A 86 -18.49 -11.20 5.46
C LEU A 86 -19.23 -10.99 4.13
N PHE A 87 -20.34 -11.71 3.96
CA PHE A 87 -21.35 -11.45 2.93
C PHE A 87 -22.52 -10.66 3.54
N ILE A 88 -22.84 -9.47 3.00
CA ILE A 88 -23.84 -8.57 3.59
C ILE A 88 -25.19 -8.72 2.87
N GLY A 89 -26.18 -9.30 3.55
CA GLY A 89 -27.60 -9.08 3.25
C GLY A 89 -28.23 -8.12 4.27
N PRO A 90 -29.31 -7.38 3.95
CA PRO A 90 -29.78 -6.25 4.76
C PRO A 90 -30.36 -6.57 6.15
N LYS A 91 -30.48 -7.84 6.57
CA LYS A 91 -31.14 -8.20 7.84
C LYS A 91 -30.50 -9.34 8.65
N ALA A 92 -29.43 -9.98 8.19
CA ALA A 92 -28.77 -11.05 8.93
C ALA A 92 -27.30 -11.22 8.52
N ILE A 93 -26.47 -11.62 9.47
CA ILE A 93 -25.09 -12.11 9.30
C ILE A 93 -25.16 -13.63 9.19
N LEU A 94 -24.54 -14.23 8.18
CA LEU A 94 -24.39 -15.67 8.10
C LEU A 94 -23.03 -16.06 8.72
N ASP A 95 -23.05 -16.75 9.86
CA ASP A 95 -21.85 -17.37 10.41
C ASP A 95 -21.46 -18.56 9.52
N LEU A 96 -20.34 -18.44 8.79
CA LEU A 96 -19.87 -19.44 7.84
C LEU A 96 -19.31 -20.71 8.53
N LYS A 97 -18.94 -20.62 9.81
CA LYS A 97 -18.40 -21.73 10.59
C LYS A 97 -19.52 -22.58 11.18
N THR A 98 -20.57 -21.94 11.69
CA THR A 98 -21.72 -22.64 12.29
C THR A 98 -22.91 -22.79 11.34
N LYS A 99 -22.84 -22.19 10.15
CA LYS A 99 -23.91 -22.13 9.13
C LYS A 99 -25.24 -21.57 9.67
N ARG A 100 -25.17 -20.66 10.64
CA ARG A 100 -26.35 -20.08 11.30
C ARG A 100 -26.55 -18.63 10.86
N LEU A 101 -27.80 -18.27 10.58
CA LEU A 101 -28.20 -16.88 10.37
C LEU A 101 -28.35 -16.18 11.73
N ILE A 102 -27.54 -15.15 11.93
CA ILE A 102 -27.57 -14.23 13.06
C ILE A 102 -28.34 -12.99 12.59
N PRO A 103 -29.57 -12.72 13.04
CA PRO A 103 -30.28 -11.51 12.64
C PRO A 103 -29.45 -10.27 12.99
N LYS A 104 -29.39 -9.26 12.12
CA LYS A 104 -28.64 -8.01 12.33
C LYS A 104 -29.11 -7.25 13.59
N ASN A 105 -30.26 -7.64 14.13
CA ASN A 105 -30.87 -7.13 15.34
C ASN A 105 -30.44 -7.94 16.59
N VAL A 106 -29.37 -8.74 16.52
CA VAL A 106 -28.69 -9.16 17.74
C VAL A 106 -28.13 -7.88 18.35
N ARG A 107 -28.89 -7.30 19.29
CA ARG A 107 -28.28 -6.52 20.37
C ARG A 107 -27.07 -7.32 20.77
N ARG A 108 -25.87 -6.76 20.66
CA ARG A 108 -24.74 -7.33 21.40
C ARG A 108 -25.27 -7.41 22.83
N GLU A 109 -25.35 -8.61 23.39
CA GLU A 109 -25.90 -8.76 24.73
C GLU A 109 -25.08 -7.84 25.65
N GLY A 110 -25.72 -6.78 26.17
CA GLY A 110 -25.05 -5.76 26.97
C GLY A 110 -24.46 -4.56 26.23
N ASP A 111 -24.89 -4.23 25.00
CA ASP A 111 -24.59 -2.97 24.28
C ASP A 111 -25.90 -2.57 23.54
N ASP A 112 -26.74 -1.80 24.22
CA ASP A 112 -28.15 -1.54 23.87
C ASP A 112 -28.31 -0.48 22.78
N ASP A 113 -27.35 0.44 22.63
CA ASP A 113 -27.34 1.49 21.61
C ASP A 113 -26.41 1.21 20.42
N ALA A 114 -25.60 0.15 20.50
CA ALA A 114 -24.79 -0.42 19.44
C ALA A 114 -23.67 0.52 18.95
N ASP A 115 -23.10 1.33 19.84
CA ASP A 115 -21.96 2.19 19.51
C ASP A 115 -20.59 1.51 19.70
N GLY A 116 -20.58 0.32 20.32
CA GLY A 116 -19.39 -0.49 20.54
C GLY A 116 -18.87 -0.48 21.98
N MET A 117 -19.49 0.29 22.88
CA MET A 117 -19.24 0.28 24.32
C MET A 117 -20.29 -0.62 25.03
N PRO A 118 -19.91 -1.45 26.02
CA PRO A 118 -20.88 -2.23 26.79
C PRO A 118 -21.61 -1.38 27.83
N ASN A 119 -22.92 -1.61 27.99
CA ASN A 119 -23.80 -1.00 28.97
C ASN A 119 -23.18 -0.99 30.38
N ASP A 120 -22.59 -2.11 30.83
CA ASP A 120 -22.02 -2.21 32.18
C ASP A 120 -20.87 -1.22 32.38
N TRP A 121 -20.02 -1.05 31.37
CA TRP A 121 -18.91 -0.10 31.39
C TRP A 121 -19.43 1.34 31.31
N GLU A 122 -20.38 1.61 30.43
CA GLU A 122 -20.99 2.93 30.32
C GLU A 122 -21.69 3.36 31.62
N ILE A 123 -22.41 2.43 32.27
CA ILE A 123 -23.03 2.67 33.58
C ILE A 123 -21.98 2.92 34.66
N GLU A 124 -20.87 2.18 34.66
CA GLU A 124 -19.76 2.36 35.60
C GLU A 124 -19.10 3.74 35.44
N MET A 125 -18.88 4.17 34.19
CA MET A 125 -18.31 5.48 33.86
C MET A 125 -19.32 6.64 33.99
N GLY A 126 -20.63 6.35 34.07
CA GLY A 126 -21.67 7.39 34.13
C GLY A 126 -22.05 7.98 32.77
N LEU A 127 -21.78 7.24 31.69
CA LEU A 127 -22.21 7.49 30.32
C LEU A 127 -23.66 7.01 30.08
N ASN A 128 -24.19 7.28 28.89
CA ASN A 128 -25.57 6.99 28.53
C ASN A 128 -25.65 5.85 27.52
N TYR A 129 -25.73 4.62 28.03
CA TYR A 129 -25.91 3.34 27.30
C TYR A 129 -27.14 3.24 26.37
N GLN A 130 -27.90 4.32 26.22
CA GLN A 130 -29.06 4.43 25.33
C GLN A 130 -28.85 5.49 24.23
N ASP A 131 -27.73 6.21 24.22
CA ASP A 131 -27.43 7.25 23.24
C ASP A 131 -26.09 7.01 22.55
N PRO A 132 -26.09 6.42 21.34
CA PRO A 132 -24.87 5.94 20.66
C PRO A 132 -23.97 7.07 20.13
N ARG A 133 -24.31 8.31 20.46
CA ARG A 133 -23.53 9.51 20.13
C ARG A 133 -22.54 9.83 21.23
N ASP A 134 -22.74 9.32 22.44
CA ASP A 134 -21.84 9.59 23.55
C ASP A 134 -20.49 8.89 23.39
N ALA A 135 -20.39 7.76 22.66
CA ALA A 135 -19.13 7.19 22.17
C ALA A 135 -18.18 8.19 21.49
N PHE A 136 -18.72 9.26 20.91
CA PHE A 136 -17.98 10.29 20.16
C PHE A 136 -17.73 11.56 20.98
N LEU A 137 -18.20 11.61 22.22
CA LEU A 137 -17.94 12.72 23.13
C LEU A 137 -16.57 12.58 23.78
N ASP A 138 -16.04 13.73 24.18
CA ASP A 138 -14.75 13.93 24.83
C ASP A 138 -15.05 14.81 26.08
N PRO A 139 -15.46 14.20 27.21
CA PRO A 139 -15.97 14.92 28.37
C PRO A 139 -14.90 15.74 29.08
N ASP A 140 -13.66 15.25 29.11
CA ASP A 140 -12.52 15.85 29.79
C ASP A 140 -11.64 16.73 28.88
N GLN A 141 -11.89 16.73 27.57
CA GLN A 141 -11.29 17.58 26.53
C GLN A 141 -9.82 17.29 26.27
N ASP A 142 -9.42 16.03 26.41
CA ASP A 142 -8.06 15.58 26.16
C ASP A 142 -7.78 15.23 24.67
N GLY A 143 -8.86 15.17 23.87
CA GLY A 143 -8.87 14.88 22.44
C GLY A 143 -9.26 13.45 22.06
N PHE A 144 -9.46 12.55 23.02
CA PHE A 144 -9.95 11.18 22.83
C PHE A 144 -11.45 11.10 23.05
N SER A 145 -12.11 10.19 22.34
CA SER A 145 -13.54 9.94 22.57
C SER A 145 -13.74 8.81 23.55
N ASN A 146 -14.91 8.78 24.21
CA ASN A 146 -15.29 7.71 25.13
C ASN A 146 -15.03 6.30 24.57
N LEU A 147 -15.33 6.08 23.28
CA LEU A 147 -15.04 4.80 22.61
C LEU A 147 -13.54 4.50 22.48
N GLU A 148 -12.71 5.49 22.17
CA GLU A 148 -11.26 5.31 22.09
C GLU A 148 -10.66 5.00 23.45
N GLU A 149 -11.19 5.63 24.51
CA GLU A 149 -10.78 5.41 25.89
C GLU A 149 -11.24 4.07 26.44
N TYR A 150 -12.48 3.63 26.12
CA TYR A 150 -12.94 2.28 26.40
C TYR A 150 -12.01 1.22 25.79
N LEU A 151 -11.63 1.40 24.52
CA LEU A 151 -10.72 0.48 23.82
C LEU A 151 -9.30 0.48 24.40
N ALA A 152 -8.89 1.59 25.02
CA ALA A 152 -7.61 1.72 25.69
C ALA A 152 -7.63 1.33 27.17
N GLY A 153 -8.82 1.21 27.77
CA GLY A 153 -9.02 0.95 29.19
C GLY A 153 -8.70 2.15 30.08
N THR A 154 -9.01 3.36 29.63
CA THR A 154 -8.76 4.63 30.35
C THR A 154 -10.07 5.28 30.83
N ASP A 155 -9.97 6.29 31.70
CA ASP A 155 -11.12 6.99 32.31
C ASP A 155 -11.55 8.24 31.51
N PRO A 156 -12.75 8.25 30.90
CA PRO A 156 -13.24 9.34 30.04
C PRO A 156 -13.53 10.66 30.74
N PHE A 157 -13.35 10.72 32.05
CA PHE A 157 -13.50 11.93 32.85
C PHE A 157 -12.17 12.41 33.45
N ASN A 158 -11.05 11.81 33.07
CA ASN A 158 -9.74 12.12 33.62
C ASN A 158 -8.69 12.32 32.51
N SER A 159 -8.41 13.58 32.18
CA SER A 159 -7.51 13.96 31.09
C SER A 159 -6.05 13.51 31.24
N GLU A 160 -5.66 12.99 32.41
CA GLU A 160 -4.33 12.43 32.64
C GLU A 160 -4.29 10.90 32.44
N ASP A 161 -5.43 10.22 32.54
CA ASP A 161 -5.58 8.80 32.26
C ASP A 161 -6.12 8.62 30.84
N ARG A 162 -5.22 8.61 29.86
CA ARG A 162 -5.58 8.65 28.46
C ARG A 162 -4.63 7.87 27.56
N PRO A 163 -5.05 7.49 26.34
CA PRO A 163 -4.17 6.82 25.41
C PRO A 163 -2.98 7.71 24.98
N PRO A 164 -1.86 7.11 24.54
CA PRO A 164 -0.75 7.89 24.03
C PRO A 164 -1.18 8.77 22.84
N PRO A 165 -0.78 10.07 22.79
CA PRO A 165 -1.13 10.96 21.69
C PRO A 165 -0.81 10.39 20.29
N ALA A 166 0.21 9.54 20.18
CA ALA A 166 0.54 8.82 18.95
C ALA A 166 -0.64 8.04 18.34
N ALA A 167 -1.61 7.57 19.14
CA ALA A 167 -2.80 6.88 18.67
C ALA A 167 -3.67 7.74 17.72
N LYS A 168 -3.59 9.06 17.85
CA LYS A 168 -4.27 10.04 16.97
C LYS A 168 -3.54 10.29 15.65
N LEU A 169 -2.34 9.75 15.47
CA LEU A 169 -1.58 9.95 14.25
C LEU A 169 -1.94 8.88 13.21
N ARG A 170 -1.92 9.29 11.94
CA ARG A 170 -1.96 8.40 10.77
C ARG A 170 -0.96 8.87 9.74
N LEU A 171 -0.39 7.92 9.00
CA LEU A 171 0.40 8.24 7.81
C LEU A 171 -0.56 8.63 6.69
N TYR A 172 -0.53 9.88 6.23
CA TYR A 172 -1.35 10.31 5.11
C TYR A 172 -0.79 9.78 3.79
N GLN A 173 0.51 10.00 3.57
CA GLN A 173 1.23 9.48 2.41
C GLN A 173 2.73 9.49 2.65
N THR A 174 3.43 8.57 2.00
CA THR A 174 4.89 8.59 1.88
C THR A 174 5.27 9.32 0.60
N ARG A 175 6.15 10.32 0.72
CA ARG A 175 6.74 11.02 -0.43
C ARG A 175 8.22 10.71 -0.51
N TYR A 176 8.73 10.53 -1.72
CA TYR A 176 10.15 10.28 -1.94
C TYR A 176 10.84 11.55 -2.40
N ARG A 177 11.86 11.97 -1.64
CA ARG A 177 12.80 12.98 -2.12
C ARG A 177 13.86 12.27 -2.96
N ASN A 178 13.82 12.51 -4.26
CA ASN A 178 14.81 11.99 -5.19
C ASN A 178 16.06 12.88 -5.14
N PHE A 179 17.23 12.27 -5.01
CA PHE A 179 18.51 12.96 -5.09
C PHE A 179 19.57 12.03 -5.70
N GLN A 180 20.78 12.54 -5.88
CA GLN A 180 21.88 11.78 -6.44
C GLN A 180 23.08 11.89 -5.52
N LEU A 181 23.67 10.75 -5.18
CA LEU A 181 24.98 10.70 -4.59
C LEU A 181 26.03 10.92 -5.68
N LEU A 182 27.07 11.67 -5.34
CA LEU A 182 28.17 11.93 -6.26
C LEU A 182 29.49 11.94 -5.48
N PHE A 183 30.36 10.99 -5.79
CA PHE A 183 31.76 11.06 -5.43
C PHE A 183 32.50 11.91 -6.49
N GLN A 184 32.80 13.16 -6.16
CA GLN A 184 33.24 14.16 -7.13
C GLN A 184 34.76 14.20 -7.31
N SER A 185 35.50 14.21 -6.21
CA SER A 185 36.96 14.28 -6.21
C SER A 185 37.53 13.67 -4.92
N TYR A 186 38.82 13.40 -4.89
CA TYR A 186 39.54 13.07 -3.67
C TYR A 186 40.92 13.72 -3.69
N MET A 187 41.45 14.07 -2.53
CA MET A 187 42.74 14.72 -2.38
C MET A 187 43.43 14.32 -1.07
N PRO A 188 44.77 14.38 -0.98
CA PRO A 188 45.46 14.25 0.29
C PRO A 188 44.98 15.31 1.28
N SER A 189 44.74 14.89 2.52
CA SER A 189 44.38 15.78 3.61
C SER A 189 45.53 16.76 3.89
N PRO A 190 45.26 18.08 4.04
CA PRO A 190 46.27 19.07 4.43
C PRO A 190 46.95 18.74 5.77
N GLN A 191 46.30 17.94 6.62
CA GLN A 191 46.80 17.51 7.92
C GLN A 191 47.70 16.26 7.82
N GLY A 192 47.83 15.66 6.63
CA GLY A 192 48.65 14.47 6.39
C GLY A 192 48.05 13.16 6.92
N ASP A 193 46.78 13.17 7.35
CA ASP A 193 46.11 12.06 8.02
C ASP A 193 45.23 11.20 7.09
N GLY A 194 45.47 11.26 5.78
CA GLY A 194 44.83 10.39 4.80
C GLY A 194 44.24 11.14 3.59
N LEU A 195 43.17 10.60 3.02
CA LEU A 195 42.45 11.18 1.89
C LEU A 195 41.19 11.90 2.37
N LEU A 196 40.90 13.04 1.74
CA LEU A 196 39.63 13.71 1.79
C LEU A 196 38.86 13.39 0.52
N PHE A 197 37.61 12.97 0.67
CA PHE A 197 36.68 12.67 -0.40
C PHE A 197 35.66 13.81 -0.49
N GLN A 198 35.57 14.40 -1.66
CA GLN A 198 34.57 15.41 -1.98
C GLN A 198 33.28 14.69 -2.44
N ILE A 199 32.23 14.70 -1.62
CA ILE A 199 31.01 13.92 -1.85
C ILE A 199 29.79 14.83 -1.76
N ASN A 200 28.79 14.56 -2.59
CA ASN A 200 27.47 15.16 -2.49
C ASN A 200 26.46 14.13 -1.96
N PHE A 201 25.84 14.41 -0.80
CA PHE A 201 24.78 13.59 -0.19
C PHE A 201 23.37 14.16 -0.43
N GLY A 202 23.11 14.68 -1.64
CA GLY A 202 21.81 15.28 -2.01
C GLY A 202 21.64 16.76 -1.63
N GLY A 203 22.75 17.43 -1.30
CA GLY A 203 22.80 18.82 -0.88
C GLY A 203 24.00 19.54 -1.48
N ARG A 204 24.76 20.23 -0.63
CA ARG A 204 26.04 20.81 -1.03
C ARG A 204 27.11 19.72 -1.04
N THR A 205 28.11 19.89 -1.88
CA THR A 205 29.25 19.00 -1.91
C THR A 205 30.19 19.36 -0.75
N GLU A 206 30.55 18.36 0.04
CA GLU A 206 31.37 18.50 1.25
C GLU A 206 32.56 17.55 1.22
N PHE A 207 33.57 17.83 2.05
CA PHE A 207 34.77 17.00 2.17
C PHE A 207 34.67 16.13 3.42
N HIS A 208 34.89 14.83 3.24
CA HIS A 208 34.81 13.84 4.32
C HIS A 208 36.00 12.89 4.29
N LYS A 209 36.30 12.29 5.44
CA LYS A 209 37.36 11.28 5.61
C LYS A 209 36.77 9.87 5.61
N LEU A 210 37.66 8.89 5.46
CA LEU A 210 37.30 7.49 5.67
C LEU A 210 36.83 7.30 7.12
N GLY A 211 35.68 6.67 7.31
CA GLY A 211 35.07 6.44 8.62
C GLY A 211 34.03 7.47 9.05
N ASP A 212 33.94 8.62 8.38
CA ASP A 212 32.97 9.68 8.72
C ASP A 212 31.52 9.19 8.52
N GLN A 213 30.64 9.63 9.44
CA GLN A 213 29.20 9.43 9.36
C GLN A 213 28.54 10.75 8.92
N VAL A 214 27.80 10.72 7.82
CA VAL A 214 27.11 11.87 7.22
C VAL A 214 25.63 11.53 7.05
N GLY A 215 24.80 12.00 7.98
CA GLY A 215 23.41 11.55 8.09
C GLY A 215 23.34 10.04 8.26
N ASP A 216 22.61 9.37 7.37
CA ASP A 216 22.44 7.92 7.38
C ASP A 216 23.61 7.16 6.72
N TYR A 217 24.55 7.88 6.10
CA TYR A 217 25.63 7.29 5.32
C TYR A 217 26.94 7.25 6.11
N ARG A 218 27.64 6.11 6.06
CA ARG A 218 28.99 5.97 6.61
C ARG A 218 29.98 5.67 5.51
N ILE A 219 31.10 6.39 5.45
CA ILE A 219 32.15 6.12 4.47
C ILE A 219 33.03 5.00 5.00
N THR A 220 33.04 3.84 4.36
CA THR A 220 33.65 2.63 4.93
C THR A 220 34.92 2.18 4.23
N ASP A 221 35.00 2.33 2.91
CA ASP A 221 36.13 1.83 2.14
C ASP A 221 36.37 2.68 0.89
N PHE A 222 37.60 2.64 0.38
CA PHE A 222 38.01 3.33 -0.84
C PHE A 222 38.91 2.41 -1.66
N GLN A 223 38.52 2.18 -2.92
CA GLN A 223 39.21 1.26 -3.81
C GLN A 223 39.71 1.99 -5.05
N GLU A 224 41.03 2.08 -5.20
CA GLU A 224 41.68 2.58 -6.42
C GLU A 224 41.63 1.50 -7.51
N ARG A 225 40.46 1.31 -8.13
CA ARG A 225 40.30 0.42 -9.29
C ARG A 225 40.81 1.11 -10.56
N SER A 226 41.30 0.34 -11.53
CA SER A 226 41.66 0.81 -12.86
C SER A 226 41.20 -0.18 -13.94
N THR A 227 40.97 0.32 -15.15
CA THR A 227 40.60 -0.49 -16.31
C THR A 227 41.45 -0.09 -17.50
N MET A 228 41.95 -1.07 -18.26
CA MET A 228 42.59 -0.80 -19.54
C MET A 228 41.53 -0.39 -20.55
N ARG A 229 41.71 0.76 -21.21
CA ARG A 229 40.84 1.27 -22.26
C ARG A 229 41.69 1.58 -23.49
N THR A 230 41.24 1.13 -24.65
CA THR A 230 41.85 1.53 -25.92
C THR A 230 41.48 2.98 -26.24
N ASP A 231 42.48 3.83 -26.44
CA ASP A 231 42.29 5.20 -26.87
C ASP A 231 41.76 5.21 -28.33
N PRO A 232 40.58 5.81 -28.60
CA PRO A 232 39.99 5.82 -29.93
C PRO A 232 40.80 6.61 -30.97
N THR A 233 41.74 7.46 -30.54
CA THR A 233 42.56 8.31 -31.41
C THR A 233 43.90 7.64 -31.74
N THR A 234 44.53 6.99 -30.76
CA THR A 234 45.89 6.44 -30.88
C THR A 234 45.91 4.91 -31.02
N GLY A 235 44.81 4.23 -30.69
CA GLY A 235 44.72 2.77 -30.68
C GLY A 235 45.53 2.09 -29.58
N GLN A 236 46.18 2.86 -28.71
CA GLN A 236 46.97 2.32 -27.59
C GLN A 236 46.06 1.97 -26.40
N GLU A 237 46.41 0.91 -25.67
CA GLU A 237 45.80 0.63 -24.38
C GLU A 237 46.34 1.61 -23.34
N VAL A 238 45.42 2.38 -22.74
CA VAL A 238 45.71 3.34 -21.68
C VAL A 238 45.00 2.87 -20.41
N GLU A 239 45.71 2.89 -19.29
CA GLU A 239 45.12 2.61 -17.98
C GLU A 239 44.24 3.79 -17.54
N ALA A 240 42.93 3.56 -17.46
CA ALA A 240 41.96 4.52 -16.94
C ALA A 240 41.68 4.22 -15.46
N LYS A 241 42.05 5.15 -14.58
CA LYS A 241 41.72 5.06 -13.15
C LYS A 241 40.21 5.26 -12.95
N ASN A 242 39.56 4.31 -12.29
CA ASN A 242 38.14 4.32 -11.97
C ASN A 242 37.94 4.07 -10.47
N PRO A 243 38.40 4.98 -9.59
CA PRO A 243 38.28 4.77 -8.16
C PRO A 243 36.81 4.66 -7.73
N VAL A 244 36.56 3.85 -6.72
CA VAL A 244 35.22 3.61 -6.17
C VAL A 244 35.28 3.87 -4.67
N LEU A 245 34.36 4.71 -4.20
CA LEU A 245 34.16 4.95 -2.78
C LEU A 245 32.97 4.11 -2.30
N ILE A 246 33.11 3.44 -1.16
CA ILE A 246 32.06 2.59 -0.60
C ILE A 246 31.46 3.32 0.60
N VAL A 247 30.13 3.46 0.57
CA VAL A 247 29.36 4.02 1.68
C VAL A 247 28.31 3.02 2.16
N GLN A 248 28.06 2.97 3.46
CA GLN A 248 27.02 2.14 4.07
C GLN A 248 25.84 2.98 4.52
N LYS A 249 24.62 2.52 4.26
CA LYS A 249 23.38 3.08 4.78
C LYS A 249 22.63 1.99 5.53
N GLY A 250 22.71 1.99 6.87
CA GLY A 250 22.24 0.86 7.68
C GLY A 250 23.01 -0.42 7.30
N THR A 251 22.30 -1.41 6.73
CA THR A 251 22.91 -2.66 6.22
C THR A 251 23.21 -2.61 4.72
N GLU A 252 22.72 -1.60 4.00
CA GLU A 252 22.93 -1.45 2.57
C GLU A 252 24.34 -0.93 2.30
N THR A 253 25.03 -1.54 1.33
CA THR A 253 26.34 -1.06 0.85
C THR A 253 26.16 -0.46 -0.54
N ILE A 254 26.58 0.79 -0.71
CA ILE A 254 26.45 1.56 -1.94
C ILE A 254 27.85 1.87 -2.45
N GLU A 255 28.14 1.42 -3.67
CA GLU A 255 29.33 1.82 -4.39
C GLU A 255 29.09 3.18 -5.08
N LEU A 256 30.00 4.12 -4.88
CA LEU A 256 30.03 5.43 -5.53
C LEU A 256 31.22 5.48 -6.48
N PRO A 257 31.04 5.12 -7.76
CA PRO A 257 32.08 5.28 -8.76
C PRO A 257 32.44 6.75 -8.94
N TYR A 258 33.72 7.00 -9.21
CA TYR A 258 34.24 8.34 -9.44
C TYR A 258 33.45 9.11 -10.50
N GLN A 259 32.96 10.30 -10.14
CA GLN A 259 32.21 11.23 -10.97
C GLN A 259 30.91 10.69 -11.56
N GLN A 260 30.38 9.58 -11.03
CA GLN A 260 29.09 9.03 -11.43
C GLN A 260 27.99 9.41 -10.43
N ARG A 261 26.81 9.73 -10.97
CA ARG A 261 25.64 10.09 -10.19
C ARG A 261 24.83 8.83 -9.88
N ILE A 262 24.77 8.47 -8.61
CA ILE A 262 23.98 7.32 -8.15
C ILE A 262 22.63 7.84 -7.63
N PRO A 263 21.51 7.53 -8.31
CA PRO A 263 20.20 7.97 -7.86
C PRO A 263 19.84 7.34 -6.52
N GLN A 264 19.23 8.12 -5.65
CA GLN A 264 18.75 7.71 -4.33
C GLN A 264 17.36 8.25 -4.07
N GLN A 265 16.62 7.52 -3.26
CA GLN A 265 15.30 7.90 -2.78
C GLN A 265 15.34 8.00 -1.25
N ASP A 266 14.88 9.13 -0.73
CA ASP A 266 14.78 9.37 0.70
C ASP A 266 13.28 9.47 1.06
N PRO A 267 12.73 8.47 1.78
CA PRO A 267 11.33 8.49 2.15
C PRO A 267 11.06 9.61 3.16
N ARG A 268 9.89 10.23 3.00
CA ARG A 268 9.38 11.28 3.87
C ARG A 268 7.95 10.98 4.23
N ALA A 269 7.67 10.89 5.53
CA ALA A 269 6.34 10.63 6.04
C ALA A 269 5.55 11.94 6.12
N GLN A 270 4.41 12.01 5.45
CA GLN A 270 3.43 13.05 5.74
C GLN A 270 2.42 12.51 6.74
N LEU A 271 2.37 13.11 7.92
CA LEU A 271 1.48 12.69 8.99
C LEU A 271 0.16 13.47 8.96
N MET A 272 -0.86 12.87 9.53
CA MET A 272 -2.17 13.46 9.75
C MET A 272 -2.67 13.12 11.15
N VAL A 273 -3.46 14.01 11.72
CA VAL A 273 -4.00 13.91 13.07
C VAL A 273 -5.51 13.68 13.00
N LEU A 274 -6.01 12.67 13.71
CA LEU A 274 -7.42 12.29 13.79
C LEU A 274 -8.12 13.01 14.95
N ILE A 275 -8.38 14.31 14.81
CA ILE A 275 -9.16 15.08 15.81
C ILE A 275 -10.55 15.40 15.22
N PRO A 276 -11.66 15.13 15.94
CA PRO A 276 -13.00 15.53 15.51
C PRO A 276 -13.11 17.04 15.22
N PRO A 277 -13.97 17.47 14.28
CA PRO A 277 -14.86 16.67 13.43
C PRO A 277 -14.20 16.20 12.12
N ARG A 278 -12.95 16.61 11.85
CA ARG A 278 -12.24 16.29 10.60
C ARG A 278 -10.75 16.15 10.85
N PRO A 279 -10.10 15.16 10.20
CA PRO A 279 -8.68 14.97 10.36
C PRO A 279 -7.89 16.18 9.83
N ARG A 280 -6.76 16.46 10.47
CA ARG A 280 -5.89 17.61 10.16
C ARG A 280 -4.54 17.14 9.65
N LEU A 281 -4.21 17.50 8.42
CA LEU A 281 -2.93 17.18 7.81
C LEU A 281 -1.81 17.98 8.48
N MET A 282 -0.72 17.32 8.86
CA MET A 282 0.48 18.01 9.31
C MET A 282 1.20 18.60 8.09
N PRO A 283 1.61 19.88 8.13
CA PRO A 283 2.17 20.55 6.95
C PRO A 283 3.57 20.06 6.58
N LYS A 284 4.29 19.47 7.54
CA LYS A 284 5.68 19.04 7.38
C LYS A 284 5.77 17.57 6.96
N LEU A 285 6.79 17.31 6.15
CA LEU A 285 7.24 15.99 5.73
C LEU A 285 8.41 15.59 6.63
N TYR A 286 8.30 14.48 7.34
CA TYR A 286 9.30 14.04 8.31
C TYR A 286 10.29 13.04 7.71
N ALA A 287 11.56 13.25 8.00
CA ALA A 287 12.66 12.35 7.67
C ALA A 287 12.85 11.26 8.72
N ILE A 288 13.46 10.13 8.35
CA ILE A 288 14.01 9.19 9.33
C ILE A 288 15.03 9.93 10.21
N GLY A 289 15.00 9.68 11.51
CA GLY A 289 15.84 10.34 12.51
C GLY A 289 15.32 11.70 12.99
N GLU A 290 14.37 12.31 12.29
CA GLU A 290 13.79 13.59 12.68
C GLU A 290 12.84 13.45 13.87
N SER A 291 12.84 14.45 14.76
CA SER A 291 11.95 14.49 15.92
C SER A 291 10.93 15.61 15.79
N PHE A 292 9.74 15.40 16.35
CA PHE A 292 8.68 16.38 16.42
C PHE A 292 7.88 16.22 17.71
N THR A 293 7.30 17.31 18.18
CA THR A 293 6.44 17.33 19.35
C THR A 293 4.99 17.17 18.92
N PHE A 294 4.24 16.28 19.57
CA PHE A 294 2.82 16.12 19.36
C PHE A 294 2.13 15.84 20.69
N GLY A 295 1.12 16.66 21.02
CA GLY A 295 0.59 16.73 22.38
C GLY A 295 1.66 17.22 23.35
N ASP A 296 1.83 16.46 24.43
CA ASP A 296 2.80 16.64 25.51
C ASP A 296 4.09 15.81 25.31
N ARG A 297 4.22 15.09 24.19
CA ARG A 297 5.32 14.14 23.95
C ARG A 297 6.17 14.48 22.73
N THR A 298 7.42 14.03 22.76
CA THR A 298 8.35 14.13 21.63
C THR A 298 8.53 12.76 20.97
N TYR A 299 8.27 12.70 19.67
CA TYR A 299 8.42 11.49 18.86
C TYR A 299 9.56 11.64 17.86
N LYS A 300 10.35 10.58 17.69
CA LYS A 300 11.38 10.45 16.67
C LYS A 300 10.94 9.45 15.62
N VAL A 301 11.07 9.81 14.34
CA VAL A 301 10.82 8.86 13.25
C VAL A 301 11.96 7.87 13.17
N ILE A 302 11.67 6.58 13.29
CA ILE A 302 12.68 5.52 13.27
C ILE A 302 12.70 4.75 11.95
N ASP A 303 11.54 4.61 11.30
CA ASP A 303 11.41 3.91 10.03
C ASP A 303 10.20 4.45 9.25
N ILE A 304 10.30 4.47 7.92
CA ILE A 304 9.24 4.92 7.02
C ILE A 304 9.08 3.87 5.93
N GLN A 305 7.92 3.23 5.91
CA GLN A 305 7.51 2.30 4.87
C GLN A 305 6.42 2.92 3.99
N GLU A 306 5.93 2.16 3.03
CA GLU A 306 4.90 2.63 2.10
C GLU A 306 3.56 2.87 2.79
N LEU A 307 3.18 1.99 3.72
CA LEU A 307 1.85 1.98 4.38
C LEU A 307 1.91 2.24 5.89
N GLU A 308 3.10 2.43 6.45
CA GLU A 308 3.27 2.70 7.87
C GLU A 308 4.51 3.53 8.15
N VAL A 309 4.50 4.22 9.29
CA VAL A 309 5.66 4.91 9.83
C VAL A 309 5.83 4.50 11.27
N ARG A 310 7.06 4.12 11.63
CA ARG A 310 7.39 3.79 13.02
C ARG A 310 7.97 5.01 13.70
N LEU A 311 7.41 5.31 14.86
CA LEU A 311 7.81 6.39 15.74
C LEU A 311 8.34 5.82 17.04
N GLN A 312 9.27 6.52 17.66
CA GLN A 312 9.73 6.24 19.01
C GLN A 312 9.44 7.45 19.89
N ASP A 313 8.74 7.25 20.99
CA ASP A 313 8.65 8.23 22.07
C ASP A 313 10.02 8.37 22.72
N VAL A 314 10.55 9.59 22.70
CA VAL A 314 11.91 9.90 23.17
C VAL A 314 12.02 9.79 24.70
N GLU A 315 10.93 10.04 25.42
CA GLU A 315 10.93 10.03 26.89
C GLU A 315 10.64 8.64 27.44
N ALA A 316 9.61 7.97 26.90
CA ALA A 316 9.22 6.62 27.33
C ALA A 316 10.06 5.50 26.67
N ASN A 317 10.85 5.84 25.64
CA ASN A 317 11.57 4.88 24.80
C ASN A 317 10.66 3.77 24.20
N GLN A 318 9.37 4.08 24.04
CA GLN A 318 8.35 3.18 23.50
C GLN A 318 8.19 3.42 22.00
N GLU A 319 8.04 2.34 21.24
CA GLU A 319 7.82 2.42 19.80
C GLU A 319 6.34 2.29 19.42
N PHE A 320 5.94 3.04 18.40
CA PHE A 320 4.58 3.09 17.88
C PHE A 320 4.61 2.88 16.37
N THR A 321 3.80 1.94 15.88
CA THR A 321 3.55 1.78 14.44
C THR A 321 2.31 2.58 14.07
N ILE A 322 2.50 3.57 13.21
CA ILE A 322 1.44 4.46 12.75
C ILE A 322 1.02 4.03 11.35
N PRO A 323 -0.18 3.44 11.19
CA PRO A 323 -0.65 2.94 9.90
C PRO A 323 -1.08 4.08 8.98
N GLN A 324 -1.20 3.74 7.68
CA GLN A 324 -1.77 4.63 6.69
C GLN A 324 -3.20 4.99 7.04
N TYR A 325 -3.56 6.24 6.79
CA TYR A 325 -4.92 6.73 6.90
C TYR A 325 -5.85 6.00 5.94
N THR A 326 -6.99 5.55 6.46
CA THR A 326 -8.02 4.83 5.70
C THR A 326 -9.37 5.53 5.78
N SER A 327 -10.30 5.13 4.91
CA SER A 327 -11.70 5.56 4.98
C SER A 327 -12.39 5.15 6.29
N GLN A 328 -11.89 4.13 6.99
CA GLN A 328 -12.43 3.70 8.29
C GLN A 328 -12.12 4.72 9.38
N ASP A 329 -10.93 5.32 9.36
CA ASP A 329 -10.54 6.40 10.29
C ASP A 329 -11.42 7.66 10.11
N LEU A 330 -11.93 7.91 8.89
CA LEU A 330 -12.88 9.00 8.69
C LEU A 330 -14.25 8.69 9.32
N ARG A 331 -14.68 7.43 9.27
CA ARG A 331 -15.95 6.98 9.84
C ARG A 331 -15.93 7.05 11.37
N SER A 332 -14.81 6.69 11.99
CA SER A 332 -14.66 6.79 13.46
C SER A 332 -14.73 8.24 13.96
N LEU A 333 -14.44 9.23 13.13
CA LEU A 333 -14.52 10.65 13.51
C LEU A 333 -15.91 11.28 13.37
N GLN A 334 -16.83 10.65 12.63
CA GLN A 334 -18.10 11.27 12.22
C GLN A 334 -19.35 10.64 12.83
N GLY A 335 -19.21 9.54 13.55
CA GLY A 335 -20.32 8.82 14.17
C GLY A 335 -21.31 8.16 13.20
N PRO A 336 -22.25 7.35 13.70
CA PRO A 336 -23.18 6.56 12.90
C PRO A 336 -24.16 7.39 12.03
N GLY A 337 -24.18 8.72 12.15
CA GLY A 337 -25.14 9.61 11.47
C GLY A 337 -24.62 10.40 10.25
N ALA A 338 -23.32 10.38 9.92
CA ALA A 338 -22.75 11.29 8.93
C ALA A 338 -22.82 10.83 7.46
N VAL A 339 -23.37 9.64 7.20
CA VAL A 339 -23.37 8.98 5.87
C VAL A 339 -24.17 9.77 4.81
N ASN A 340 -25.01 10.73 5.19
CA ASN A 340 -25.90 11.41 4.25
C ASN A 340 -25.33 12.67 3.55
N GLN A 341 -24.06 13.05 3.72
CA GLN A 341 -23.53 14.29 3.12
C GLN A 341 -22.31 14.15 2.21
N ALA A 342 -21.87 12.94 1.89
CA ALA A 342 -20.73 12.72 0.99
C ALA A 342 -21.11 11.90 -0.25
N GLN A 343 -22.11 12.34 -1.01
CA GLN A 343 -22.13 12.05 -2.44
C GLN A 343 -21.32 13.12 -3.17
N PRO A 344 -20.25 12.77 -3.91
CA PRO A 344 -19.62 13.70 -4.82
C PRO A 344 -20.64 14.05 -5.90
N ASN A 345 -21.00 15.32 -5.96
CA ASN A 345 -21.93 15.88 -6.94
C ASN A 345 -21.28 15.82 -8.33
N THR A 346 -21.25 14.64 -8.96
CA THR A 346 -20.93 14.48 -10.38
C THR A 346 -22.18 14.78 -11.19
N GLY A 347 -22.60 16.04 -11.18
CA GLY A 347 -23.62 16.60 -12.06
C GLY A 347 -22.96 17.51 -13.08
N GLY A 348 -22.69 17.00 -14.26
CA GLY A 348 -22.13 17.75 -15.38
C GLY A 348 -23.01 18.95 -15.74
N ALA A 349 -22.46 20.16 -15.62
CA ALA A 349 -23.04 21.36 -16.19
C ALA A 349 -22.52 21.54 -17.63
N THR A 350 -23.18 20.87 -18.57
CA THR A 350 -23.07 21.19 -20.00
C THR A 350 -23.80 22.53 -20.23
N MET A 351 -23.07 23.65 -20.16
CA MET A 351 -23.62 24.94 -20.62
C MET A 351 -23.71 24.92 -22.15
N GLY A 352 -24.94 24.73 -22.65
CA GLY A 352 -25.31 25.00 -24.02
C GLY A 352 -25.22 26.51 -24.31
N ARG A 353 -24.34 26.86 -25.23
CA ARG A 353 -24.40 28.12 -25.99
C ARG A 353 -25.60 28.06 -26.92
N THR A 354 -26.51 29.03 -26.81
CA THR A 354 -27.31 29.45 -27.97
C THR A 354 -27.69 30.92 -27.85
N ARG A 355 -27.13 31.66 -28.83
CA ARG A 355 -27.54 32.92 -29.47
C ARG A 355 -28.29 33.99 -28.70
#